data_AF-A0A6A5A4B0-F1
#
_entry.id   AF-A0A6A5A4B0-F1
#
_cell.length_a   1.000
_cell.length_b   1.000
_cell.length_c   1.000
_cell.angle_alpha   90.00
_cell.angle_beta   90.00
_cell.angle_gamma   90.00
#
_symmetry.space_group_name_H-M   'P 1'
#
loop_
_entity.id
_entity.type
_entity.pdbx_description
1 polymer ?
#
loop_
_entity_poly.entity_id
_entity_poly.type
_entity_poly.pdbx_seq_one_letter_code
_entity_poly.pdbx_strand_id
1 'polypeptide(L)'
;MTSTGLRTIRPEDVRAFAYDPVEPLALEQARSIVNDVKARGETAVREHAVRLGDLPSTSAPLVYSRDDMKTAFDSLSIGEQKLLERTKKRIEAFAIAQRASIQSFSRAIPGGQAGQDVSPMQVAGC
;
A
#
# COMPACT_ATOMS: atom_id res chain seq x y z
N MET A 1 39.30 -24.23 8.39
CA MET A 1 39.15 -23.12 7.44
C MET A 1 37.70 -23.04 7.03
N THR A 2 36.96 -22.11 7.64
CA THR A 2 35.50 -21.97 7.55
C THR A 2 35.14 -21.16 6.31
N SER A 3 34.65 -21.84 5.26
CA SER A 3 34.02 -21.19 4.11
C SER A 3 32.55 -20.90 4.44
N THR A 4 32.30 -19.79 5.13
CA THR A 4 30.96 -19.24 5.31
C THR A 4 30.65 -18.31 4.13
N GLY A 5 30.50 -18.88 2.93
CA GLY A 5 30.34 -18.14 1.68
C GLY A 5 28.94 -18.29 1.10
N LEU A 6 28.39 -17.21 0.56
CA LEU A 6 27.18 -17.24 -0.26
C LEU A 6 27.35 -18.24 -1.42
N ARG A 7 26.29 -18.99 -1.72
CA ARG A 7 26.29 -19.93 -2.85
C ARG A 7 26.42 -19.15 -4.15
N THR A 8 27.56 -19.29 -4.83
CA THR A 8 27.74 -18.79 -6.19
C THR A 8 27.07 -19.77 -7.17
N ILE A 9 26.22 -19.27 -8.04
CA ILE A 9 25.57 -20.04 -9.11
C ILE A 9 25.88 -19.38 -10.45
N ARG A 10 25.99 -20.17 -11.53
CA ARG A 10 26.17 -19.62 -12.86
C ARG A 10 24.82 -19.16 -13.42
N PRO A 11 24.77 -18.21 -14.38
CA PRO A 11 23.51 -17.76 -14.96
C PRO A 11 22.63 -18.90 -15.49
N GLU A 12 23.22 -19.96 -16.05
CA GLU A 12 22.51 -21.15 -16.52
C GLU A 12 21.91 -22.02 -15.39
N ASP A 13 22.45 -21.89 -14.17
CA ASP A 13 21.96 -22.61 -13.00
C ASP A 13 20.81 -21.85 -12.30
N VAL A 14 20.48 -20.63 -12.76
CA VAL A 14 19.33 -19.85 -12.30
C VAL A 14 18.06 -20.50 -12.81
N ARG A 15 17.41 -21.30 -11.97
CA ARG A 15 16.07 -21.80 -12.26
C ARG A 15 15.10 -20.61 -12.28
N ALA A 16 14.30 -20.50 -13.33
CA ALA A 16 13.13 -19.63 -13.31
C ALA A 16 12.19 -20.14 -12.21
N PHE A 17 12.06 -19.38 -11.13
CA PHE A 17 11.09 -19.66 -10.08
C PHE A 17 9.70 -19.27 -10.61
N ALA A 18 9.02 -20.21 -11.27
CA ALA A 18 7.60 -20.10 -11.58
C ALA A 18 6.82 -20.83 -10.47
N TYR A 19 6.80 -20.27 -9.27
CA TYR A 19 5.84 -20.69 -8.25
C TYR A 19 4.66 -19.74 -8.31
N ASP A 20 3.45 -20.27 -8.13
CA ASP A 20 2.31 -19.41 -7.83
C ASP A 20 2.63 -18.68 -6.52
N PRO A 21 2.72 -17.34 -6.52
CA PRO A 21 3.11 -16.60 -5.33
C PRO A 21 2.04 -16.66 -4.23
N VAL A 22 0.84 -17.16 -4.54
CA VAL A 22 -0.27 -17.26 -3.60
C VAL A 22 -0.60 -18.72 -3.33
N GLU A 23 -0.63 -19.09 -2.05
CA GLU A 23 -1.04 -20.43 -1.64
C GLU A 23 -2.55 -20.61 -1.89
N PRO A 24 -3.00 -21.75 -2.48
CA PRO A 24 -4.40 -21.93 -2.88
C PRO A 24 -5.44 -21.75 -1.76
N LEU A 25 -5.16 -22.26 -0.55
CA LEU A 25 -6.08 -22.13 0.58
C LEU A 25 -6.18 -20.67 1.05
N ALA A 26 -5.07 -19.92 1.07
CA ALA A 26 -5.09 -18.48 1.37
C ALA A 26 -5.97 -17.70 0.37
N LEU A 27 -5.88 -18.04 -0.92
CA LEU A 27 -6.72 -17.42 -1.95
C LEU A 27 -8.22 -17.75 -1.74
N GLU A 28 -8.53 -18.99 -1.42
CA GLU A 28 -9.91 -19.44 -1.13
C GLU A 28 -10.50 -18.70 0.08
N GLN A 29 -9.74 -18.63 1.18
CA GLN A 29 -10.15 -17.96 2.40
C GLN A 29 -10.35 -16.45 2.19
N ALA A 30 -9.42 -15.79 1.50
CA ALA A 30 -9.55 -14.37 1.15
C ALA A 30 -10.79 -14.11 0.29
N ARG A 31 -11.08 -14.99 -0.68
CA ARG A 31 -12.27 -14.89 -1.53
C ARG A 31 -13.55 -15.01 -0.71
N SER A 32 -13.60 -15.93 0.26
CA SER A 32 -14.75 -16.05 1.16
C SER A 32 -15.01 -14.77 1.95
N ILE A 33 -13.96 -14.16 2.52
CA ILE A 33 -14.04 -12.91 3.28
C ILE A 33 -14.55 -11.77 2.41
N VAL A 34 -13.97 -11.60 1.21
CA VAL A 34 -14.38 -10.53 0.28
C VAL A 34 -15.84 -10.70 -0.17
N ASN A 35 -16.27 -11.93 -0.45
CA ASN A 35 -17.66 -12.21 -0.83
C ASN A 35 -18.63 -11.90 0.31
N ASP A 36 -18.25 -12.19 1.56
CA ASP A 36 -19.08 -11.90 2.72
C ASP A 36 -19.19 -10.38 2.97
N VAL A 37 -18.07 -9.66 2.88
CA VAL A 37 -18.05 -8.18 2.94
C VAL A 37 -18.88 -7.57 1.80
N LYS A 38 -18.83 -8.14 0.60
CA LYS A 38 -19.66 -7.68 -0.52
C LYS A 38 -21.15 -7.88 -0.24
N ALA A 39 -21.53 -8.96 0.43
CA ALA A 39 -22.93 -9.29 0.72
C ALA A 39 -23.50 -8.49 1.91
N ARG A 40 -22.69 -8.29 2.97
CA ARG A 40 -23.17 -7.73 4.25
C ARG A 40 -22.55 -6.38 4.63
N GLY A 41 -21.61 -5.86 3.84
CA GLY A 41 -20.99 -4.57 4.06
C GLY A 41 -20.19 -4.49 5.36
N GLU A 42 -20.32 -3.36 6.06
CA GLU A 42 -19.53 -3.04 7.26
C GLU A 42 -19.68 -4.06 8.39
N THR A 43 -20.85 -4.68 8.55
CA THR A 43 -21.07 -5.72 9.57
C THR A 43 -20.08 -6.89 9.41
N ALA A 44 -19.90 -7.39 8.18
CA ALA A 44 -18.94 -8.45 7.89
C ALA A 44 -17.49 -7.99 8.10
N VAL A 45 -17.17 -6.74 7.74
CA VAL A 45 -15.83 -6.16 8.00
C VAL A 45 -15.51 -6.20 9.50
N ARG A 46 -16.44 -5.73 10.35
CA ARG A 46 -16.26 -5.71 11.80
C ARG A 46 -16.10 -7.11 12.38
N GLU A 47 -16.95 -8.05 11.98
CA GLU A 47 -16.88 -9.43 12.46
C GLU A 47 -15.57 -10.12 12.06
N HIS A 48 -15.12 -9.94 10.82
CA HIS A 48 -13.85 -10.48 10.36
C HIS A 48 -12.65 -9.81 11.04
N ALA A 49 -12.67 -8.50 11.23
CA ALA A 49 -11.61 -7.77 11.94
C ALA A 49 -11.47 -8.25 13.40
N VAL A 50 -12.58 -8.49 14.10
CA VAL A 50 -12.54 -9.08 15.45
C VAL A 50 -12.00 -10.50 15.43
N ARG A 51 -12.49 -11.34 14.51
CA ARG A 51 -12.05 -12.74 14.37
C ARG A 51 -10.55 -12.85 14.07
N LEU A 52 -10.00 -11.92 13.29
CA LEU A 52 -8.59 -11.89 12.89
C LEU A 52 -7.69 -11.13 13.89
N GLY A 53 -8.28 -10.41 14.85
CA GLY A 53 -7.56 -9.68 15.90
C GLY A 53 -7.18 -8.23 15.55
N ASP A 54 -7.70 -7.70 14.45
CA ASP A 54 -7.48 -6.30 14.03
C ASP A 54 -8.29 -5.31 14.88
N LEU A 55 -9.45 -5.74 15.39
CA LEU A 55 -10.28 -4.97 16.31
C LEU A 55 -10.56 -5.72 17.61
N PRO A 56 -10.61 -5.01 18.76
CA PRO A 56 -10.94 -5.64 20.04
C PRO A 56 -12.43 -6.02 20.16
N SER A 57 -13.32 -5.35 19.43
CA SER A 57 -14.76 -5.63 19.41
C SER A 57 -15.41 -5.07 18.15
N THR A 58 -16.63 -5.53 17.84
CA THR A 58 -17.40 -5.04 16.68
C THR A 58 -17.88 -3.60 16.86
N SER A 59 -17.92 -3.10 18.10
CA SER A 59 -18.26 -1.72 18.44
C SER A 59 -17.08 -0.74 18.37
N ALA A 60 -15.85 -1.23 18.18
CA ALA A 60 -14.67 -0.38 18.11
C ALA A 60 -14.71 0.58 16.90
N PRO A 61 -14.11 1.78 16.98
CA PRO A 61 -14.04 2.71 15.86
C PRO A 61 -13.28 2.13 14.66
N LEU A 62 -13.85 2.29 13.46
CA LEU A 62 -13.16 1.99 12.19
C LEU A 62 -12.52 3.24 11.57
N VAL A 63 -13.10 4.40 11.82
CA VAL A 63 -12.67 5.68 11.26
C VAL A 63 -12.14 6.54 12.39
N TYR A 64 -10.90 6.95 12.27
CA TYR A 64 -10.26 7.88 13.19
C TYR A 64 -10.19 9.26 12.54
N SER A 65 -10.46 10.29 13.34
CA SER A 65 -10.42 11.67 12.90
C SER A 65 -8.97 12.17 12.77
N ARG A 66 -8.82 13.34 12.14
CA ARG A 66 -7.54 14.05 12.12
C ARG A 66 -7.00 14.33 13.52
N ASP A 67 -7.88 14.64 14.47
CA ASP A 67 -7.48 14.98 15.83
C ASP A 67 -7.05 13.75 16.62
N ASP A 68 -7.68 12.59 16.38
CA ASP A 68 -7.24 11.30 16.92
C ASP A 68 -5.82 10.98 16.44
N MET A 69 -5.56 11.15 15.14
CA MET A 69 -4.24 10.91 14.55
C MET A 69 -3.19 11.88 15.09
N LYS A 70 -3.55 13.16 15.28
CA LYS A 70 -2.65 14.15 15.88
C LYS A 70 -2.33 13.81 17.34
N THR A 71 -3.34 13.44 18.12
CA THR A 71 -3.17 13.02 19.51
C THR A 71 -2.26 11.80 19.62
N ALA A 72 -2.43 10.81 18.74
CA ALA A 72 -1.55 9.65 18.67
C ALA A 72 -0.10 10.04 18.36
N PHE A 73 0.12 10.92 17.38
CA PHE A 73 1.47 11.40 17.05
C PHE A 73 2.12 12.18 18.20
N ASP A 74 1.37 13.08 18.84
CA ASP A 74 1.87 13.91 19.94
C ASP A 74 2.22 13.06 21.19
N SER A 75 1.57 11.89 21.34
CA SER A 75 1.85 10.95 22.43
C SER A 75 3.17 10.17 22.28
N LEU A 76 3.77 10.18 21.08
CA LEU A 76 5.05 9.52 20.82
C LEU A 76 6.21 10.27 21.49
N SER A 77 7.33 9.59 21.68
CA SER A 77 8.55 10.26 22.13
C SER A 77 9.03 11.29 21.10
N ILE A 78 9.71 12.34 21.56
CA ILE A 78 10.29 13.36 20.66
C ILE A 78 11.26 12.74 19.64
N GLY A 79 11.94 11.64 20.01
CA GLY A 79 12.82 10.91 19.10
C GLY A 79 12.07 10.31 17.92
N GLU A 80 10.97 9.61 18.19
CA GLU A 80 10.10 8.99 17.20
C GLU A 80 9.41 10.03 16.32
N GLN A 81 8.87 11.10 16.92
CA GLN A 81 8.26 12.21 16.17
C GLN A 81 9.24 12.77 15.13
N LYS A 82 10.46 13.12 15.56
CA LYS A 82 11.49 13.64 14.65
C LYS A 82 11.89 12.62 13.57
N LEU A 83 11.89 11.32 13.90
CA LEU A 83 12.19 10.25 12.94
C LEU A 83 11.10 10.16 11.85
N LEU A 84 9.83 10.18 12.24
CA LEU A 84 8.71 10.17 11.29
C LEU A 84 8.73 11.41 10.40
N GLU A 85 8.91 12.59 10.97
CA GLU A 85 8.98 13.85 10.22
C GLU A 85 10.11 13.88 9.20
N ARG A 86 11.33 13.46 9.57
CA ARG A 86 12.46 13.46 8.64
C ARG A 86 12.26 12.43 7.53
N THR A 87 11.64 11.29 7.83
CA THR A 87 11.35 10.24 6.85
C THR A 87 10.30 10.70 5.87
N LYS A 88 9.20 11.29 6.37
CA LYS A 88 8.18 11.95 5.56
C LYS A 88 8.81 12.94 4.58
N LYS A 89 9.65 13.86 5.06
CA LYS A 89 10.30 14.89 4.22
C LYS A 89 11.09 14.29 3.05
N ARG A 90 11.77 13.16 3.27
CA ARG A 90 12.54 12.47 2.22
C ARG A 90 11.63 11.84 1.15
N ILE A 91 10.56 11.17 1.59
CA ILE A 91 9.55 10.57 0.69
C ILE A 91 8.88 11.68 -0.13
N GLU A 92 8.46 12.76 0.52
CA GLU A 92 7.78 13.89 -0.09
C GLU A 92 8.64 14.58 -1.14
N ALA A 93 9.91 14.86 -0.84
CA ALA A 93 10.83 15.48 -1.78
C ALA A 93 10.96 14.67 -3.09
N PHE A 94 11.08 13.35 -2.99
CA PHE A 94 11.18 12.49 -4.16
C PHE A 94 9.85 12.34 -4.92
N ALA A 95 8.73 12.18 -4.20
CA ALA A 95 7.40 12.10 -4.80
C ALA A 95 7.04 13.37 -5.58
N ILE A 96 7.42 14.55 -5.07
CA ILE A 96 7.27 15.84 -5.79
C ILE A 96 8.08 15.84 -7.08
N ALA A 97 9.34 15.37 -7.04
CA ALA A 97 10.17 15.28 -8.24
C ALA A 97 9.58 14.30 -9.28
N GLN A 98 9.06 13.15 -8.84
CA GLN A 98 8.37 12.20 -9.73
C GLN A 98 7.11 12.83 -10.34
N ARG A 99 6.29 13.51 -9.55
CA ARG A 99 5.10 14.20 -10.09
C ARG A 99 5.47 15.28 -11.10
N ALA A 100 6.55 16.02 -10.87
CA ALA A 100 7.03 17.06 -11.78
C ALA A 100 7.59 16.49 -13.10
N SER A 101 8.02 15.23 -13.12
CA SER A 101 8.55 14.56 -14.31
C SER A 101 7.47 14.18 -15.35
N ILE A 102 6.18 14.22 -14.98
CA ILE A 102 5.05 13.89 -15.87
C ILE A 102 4.16 15.12 -16.02
N GLN A 103 3.96 15.58 -17.25
CA GLN A 103 3.21 16.79 -17.56
C GLN A 103 2.08 16.50 -18.55
N SER A 104 0.92 17.12 -18.32
CA SER A 104 -0.11 17.22 -19.35
C SER A 104 0.46 18.01 -20.53
N PHE A 105 0.11 17.62 -21.75
CA PHE A 105 0.50 18.37 -22.93
C PHE A 105 -0.57 18.25 -24.01
N SER A 106 -0.52 19.18 -24.96
CA SER A 106 -1.32 19.15 -26.16
C SER A 106 -0.48 19.58 -27.36
N ARG A 107 -0.71 18.97 -28.52
CA ARG A 107 0.06 19.18 -29.75
C ARG A 107 -0.85 19.14 -30.96
N ALA A 108 -0.72 20.13 -31.83
CA ALA A 108 -1.35 20.11 -33.14
C ALA A 108 -0.75 18.99 -34.01
N ILE A 109 -1.62 18.25 -34.69
CA ILE A 109 -1.27 17.21 -35.66
C ILE A 109 -2.10 17.42 -36.94
N PRO A 110 -1.70 16.88 -38.10
CA PRO A 110 -2.56 16.89 -39.27
C PRO A 110 -3.93 16.30 -38.92
N GLY A 111 -5.01 17.06 -39.17
CA GLY A 111 -6.38 16.64 -38.86
C GLY A 111 -6.88 16.95 -37.45
N GLY A 112 -6.09 17.61 -36.58
CA GLY A 112 -6.60 18.08 -35.28
C GLY A 112 -5.53 18.29 -34.21
N GLN A 113 -5.84 17.85 -33.00
CA GLN A 113 -5.00 18.02 -31.82
C GLN A 113 -4.96 16.71 -31.02
N ALA A 114 -3.78 16.36 -30.50
CA ALA A 114 -3.56 15.20 -29.65
C ALA A 114 -2.80 15.62 -28.38
N GLY A 115 -3.02 14.92 -27.27
CA GLY A 115 -2.43 15.28 -25.99
C GLY A 115 -2.60 14.21 -24.92
N GLN A 116 -2.14 14.52 -23.71
CA GLN A 116 -2.37 13.74 -22.51
C GLN A 116 -2.73 14.68 -21.35
N ASP A 117 -3.59 14.19 -20.45
CA ASP A 117 -3.87 14.84 -19.17
C ASP A 117 -3.45 13.95 -18.01
N VAL A 118 -2.81 14.55 -17.02
CA VAL A 118 -2.37 13.88 -15.79
C VAL A 118 -3.30 14.27 -14.64
N SER A 119 -4.19 13.37 -14.29
CA SER A 119 -5.20 13.57 -13.23
C SER A 119 -4.97 12.63 -12.05
N PRO A 120 -5.20 13.08 -10.80
CA PRO A 120 -5.12 12.21 -9.63
C PRO A 120 -6.31 11.25 -9.57
N MET A 121 -6.15 10.15 -8.85
CA MET A 121 -7.29 9.33 -8.42
C MET A 121 -8.14 10.10 -7.42
N GLN A 122 -9.47 10.00 -7.56
CA GLN A 122 -10.40 10.69 -6.66
C GLN A 122 -10.31 10.14 -5.23
N VAL A 123 -10.08 8.84 -5.07
CA VAL A 123 -9.91 8.14 -3.79
C VAL A 123 -8.86 7.04 -3.97
N ALA A 124 -8.00 6.87 -2.96
CA ALA A 124 -7.05 5.76 -2.86
C ALA A 124 -7.20 5.08 -1.50
N GLY A 125 -7.14 3.74 -1.47
CA GLY A 125 -6.99 2.95 -0.24
C GLY A 125 -5.52 2.58 -0.04
N CYS A 126 -5.01 2.73 1.17
CA CYS A 126 -3.61 2.48 1.54
C CYS A 126 -3.50 1.45 2.66
#